data_AF-A0A927B1Z6-F1
#
_entry.id   AF-A0A927B1Z6-F1
#
_cell.length_a   1.000
_cell.length_b   1.000
_cell.length_c   1.000
_cell.angle_alpha   90.00
_cell.angle_beta   90.00
_cell.angle_gamma   90.00
#
_symmetry.space_group_name_H-M   'P 1'
#
loop_
_entity.id
_entity.type
_entity.pdbx_description
1 polymer ?
#
loop_
_entity_poly.entity_id
_entity_poly.type
_entity_poly.pdbx_seq_one_letter_code
_entity_poly.pdbx_strand_id
1 'polypeptide(L)'
;MRKSRKSSIKSLPLGVMRQEEYSRLVIDCKKEHSCLLFRDESIPLNLTAMFVPSRAFTFQQLKVYLTGFGLTDEEIAVVPLHKRPKIAPLGGYVVTIPLPQAE
;
A
#
# COMPACT_ATOMS: atom_id res chain seq x y z
N MET A 1 -37.17 -16.07 -25.17
CA MET A 1 -35.79 -15.54 -25.26
C MET A 1 -35.41 -14.85 -23.95
N ARG A 2 -34.66 -15.51 -23.05
CA ARG A 2 -34.08 -14.87 -21.86
C ARG A 2 -32.59 -14.70 -22.09
N LYS A 3 -32.16 -13.45 -22.38
CA LYS A 3 -30.73 -13.10 -22.48
C LYS A 3 -30.14 -13.18 -21.06
N SER A 4 -29.46 -14.28 -20.77
CA SER A 4 -28.62 -14.42 -19.59
C SER A 4 -27.47 -13.39 -19.71
N ARG A 5 -27.49 -12.37 -18.85
CA ARG A 5 -26.37 -11.42 -18.74
C ARG A 5 -25.21 -12.18 -18.11
N LYS A 6 -24.28 -12.65 -18.93
CA LYS A 6 -22.93 -13.03 -18.48
C LYS A 6 -22.33 -11.78 -17.85
N SER A 7 -22.35 -11.73 -16.52
CA SER A 7 -21.49 -10.85 -15.72
C SER A 7 -20.07 -11.22 -16.07
N SER A 8 -19.46 -10.45 -16.98
CA SER A 8 -18.05 -10.54 -17.30
C SER A 8 -17.31 -9.94 -16.12
N ILE A 9 -17.05 -10.75 -15.11
CA ILE A 9 -16.08 -10.44 -14.07
C ILE A 9 -14.74 -10.42 -14.79
N LYS A 10 -14.34 -9.24 -15.27
CA LYS A 10 -12.96 -9.00 -15.65
C LYS A 10 -12.15 -9.19 -14.37
N SER A 11 -11.50 -10.34 -14.24
CA SER A 11 -10.41 -10.53 -13.30
C SER A 11 -9.38 -9.44 -13.61
N LEU A 12 -9.32 -8.43 -12.75
CA LEU A 12 -8.26 -7.43 -12.77
C LEU A 12 -6.92 -8.18 -12.71
N PRO A 13 -5.90 -7.75 -13.47
CA PRO A 13 -4.58 -8.33 -13.35
C PRO A 13 -4.13 -8.23 -11.88
N LEU A 14 -3.72 -9.37 -11.33
CA LEU A 14 -3.05 -9.45 -10.04
C LEU A 14 -1.84 -8.50 -10.08
N GLY A 15 -1.76 -7.55 -9.16
CA GLY A 15 -0.59 -6.68 -9.00
C GLY A 15 -0.70 -5.22 -9.47
N VAL A 16 -1.92 -4.67 -9.62
CA VAL A 16 -2.09 -3.24 -9.91
C VAL A 16 -3.09 -2.62 -8.94
N MET A 17 -2.58 -1.87 -7.96
CA MET A 17 -3.42 -1.05 -7.07
C MET A 17 -4.12 0.03 -7.89
N ARG A 18 -5.45 0.14 -7.78
CA ARG A 18 -6.21 1.18 -8.48
C ARG A 18 -6.05 2.53 -7.78
N GLN A 19 -6.18 3.62 -8.55
CA GLN A 19 -6.07 4.98 -8.01
C GLN A 19 -7.06 5.25 -6.87
N GLU A 20 -8.26 4.68 -6.94
CA GLU A 20 -9.31 4.81 -5.91
C GLU A 20 -8.93 4.11 -4.61
N GLU A 21 -8.36 2.90 -4.69
CA GLU A 21 -7.89 2.11 -3.54
C GLU A 21 -6.70 2.81 -2.87
N TYR A 22 -5.74 3.28 -3.67
CA TYR A 22 -4.62 4.09 -3.20
C TYR A 22 -5.11 5.35 -2.48
N SER A 23 -6.05 6.09 -3.07
CA SER A 23 -6.56 7.33 -2.47
C SER A 23 -7.28 7.07 -1.14
N ARG A 24 -8.06 5.99 -1.05
CA ARG A 24 -8.69 5.56 0.21
C ARG A 24 -7.66 5.18 1.26
N LEU A 25 -6.66 4.38 0.89
CA LEU A 25 -5.55 4.00 1.78
C LEU A 25 -4.85 5.25 2.35
N VAL A 26 -4.50 6.22 1.49
CA VAL A 26 -3.82 7.46 1.91
C VAL A 26 -4.65 8.27 2.89
N ILE A 27 -5.97 8.37 2.67
CA ILE A 27 -6.86 9.12 3.56
C ILE A 27 -6.98 8.41 4.91
N ASP A 28 -7.25 7.11 4.89
CA ASP A 28 -7.47 6.29 6.07
C ASP A 28 -6.21 6.24 6.94
N CYS A 29 -5.04 5.97 6.34
CA CYS A 29 -3.79 5.87 7.07
C CYS A 29 -3.38 7.20 7.71
N LYS A 30 -3.65 8.34 7.07
CA LYS A 30 -3.33 9.67 7.62
C LYS A 30 -4.25 10.05 8.76
N LYS A 31 -5.56 9.76 8.65
CA LYS A 31 -6.56 10.14 9.65
C LYS A 31 -6.56 9.24 10.88
N GLU A 32 -6.56 7.92 10.66
CA GLU A 32 -6.76 6.95 11.74
C GLU A 32 -5.45 6.52 12.39
N HIS A 33 -4.36 6.47 11.61
CA HIS A 33 -3.12 5.81 12.03
C HIS A 33 -1.90 6.74 12.07
N SER A 34 -2.08 8.01 11.68
CA SER A 34 -0.99 9.00 11.58
C SER A 34 0.19 8.52 10.71
N CYS A 35 -0.09 7.66 9.72
CA CYS A 35 0.91 7.15 8.80
C CYS A 35 1.34 8.27 7.82
N LEU A 36 2.59 8.20 7.36
CA LEU A 36 3.15 9.15 6.41
C LEU A 36 3.54 8.43 5.12
N LEU A 37 3.13 8.99 3.98
CA LEU A 37 3.63 8.55 2.67
C LEU A 37 4.62 9.57 2.14
N PHE A 38 5.73 9.09 1.59
CA PHE A 38 6.76 9.93 1.01
C PHE A 38 7.51 9.19 -0.08
N ARG A 39 8.17 9.95 -0.95
CA ARG A 39 9.11 9.42 -1.94
C ARG A 39 10.54 9.69 -1.47
N ASP A 40 11.44 8.80 -1.83
CA ASP A 40 12.86 8.89 -1.55
C ASP A 40 13.61 8.28 -2.74
N GLU A 41 14.82 8.76 -3.02
CA GLU A 41 15.63 8.31 -4.17
C GLU A 41 16.01 6.82 -4.09
N SER A 42 16.04 6.25 -2.88
CA SER A 42 16.29 4.82 -2.65
C SER A 42 15.10 3.92 -2.99
N ILE A 43 13.93 4.50 -3.27
CA ILE A 43 12.68 3.76 -3.54
C ILE A 43 12.43 3.77 -5.05
N PRO A 44 12.17 2.60 -5.68
CA PRO A 44 11.82 2.53 -7.09
C PRO A 44 10.66 3.45 -7.46
N LEU A 45 10.70 4.03 -8.67
CA LEU A 45 9.74 5.05 -9.12
C LEU A 45 8.27 4.57 -9.17
N ASN A 46 8.07 3.26 -9.31
CA ASN A 46 6.76 2.60 -9.30
C ASN A 46 6.25 2.29 -7.89
N LEU A 47 7.01 2.59 -6.85
CA LEU A 47 6.66 2.37 -5.45
C LEU A 47 6.64 3.69 -4.68
N THR A 48 6.00 3.67 -3.52
CA THR A 48 6.06 4.74 -2.52
C THR A 48 6.38 4.15 -1.15
N ALA A 49 7.08 4.92 -0.32
CA ALA A 49 7.35 4.51 1.05
C ALA A 49 6.22 4.99 1.97
N MET A 50 5.77 4.11 2.84
CA MET A 50 4.81 4.39 3.89
C MET A 50 5.44 4.12 5.25
N PHE A 51 5.55 5.16 6.07
CA PHE A 51 5.87 5.03 7.48
C PHE A 51 4.62 4.71 8.28
N VAL A 52 4.73 3.69 9.13
CA VAL A 52 3.68 3.21 10.04
C VAL A 52 4.22 3.20 11.46
N PRO A 53 3.64 3.98 12.39
CA PRO A 53 4.03 3.94 13.80
C PRO A 53 3.82 2.55 14.41
N SER A 54 4.78 2.04 15.19
CA SER A 54 4.66 0.72 15.83
C SER A 54 3.47 0.60 16.80
N ARG A 55 3.03 1.72 17.36
CA ARG A 55 1.82 1.81 18.21
C ARG A 55 0.51 1.67 17.45
N ALA A 56 0.50 1.91 16.14
CA ALA A 56 -0.72 1.84 15.32
C ALA A 56 -1.01 0.39 14.93
N PHE A 57 0.02 -0.35 14.54
CA PHE A 57 -0.09 -1.74 14.12
C PHE A 57 1.11 -2.56 14.53
N THR A 58 0.86 -3.80 14.94
CA THR A 58 1.87 -4.86 14.78
C THR A 58 2.12 -5.14 13.31
N PHE A 59 3.28 -5.71 12.95
CA PHE A 59 3.59 -5.99 11.54
C PHE A 59 2.55 -6.92 10.86
N GLN A 60 2.03 -7.91 11.59
CA GLN A 60 0.99 -8.79 11.06
C GLN A 60 -0.33 -8.05 10.81
N GLN A 61 -0.73 -7.16 11.72
CA GLN A 61 -1.93 -6.33 11.52
C GLN A 61 -1.76 -5.37 10.34
N LEU A 62 -0.56 -4.81 10.15
CA LEU A 62 -0.26 -3.96 9.00
C LEU A 62 -0.45 -4.71 7.68
N LYS A 63 0.04 -5.95 7.57
CA LYS A 63 -0.18 -6.78 6.38
C LYS A 63 -1.67 -6.98 6.11
N VAL A 64 -2.42 -7.44 7.11
CA VAL A 64 -3.88 -7.65 6.97
C VAL A 64 -4.59 -6.36 6.54
N TYR A 65 -4.26 -5.24 7.19
CA TYR A 65 -4.81 -3.93 6.84
C TYR A 65 -4.56 -3.59 5.36
N LEU A 66 -3.32 -3.72 4.89
CA LEU A 66 -2.93 -3.41 3.51
C LEU A 66 -3.55 -4.37 2.49
N THR A 67 -3.73 -5.64 2.83
CA THR A 67 -4.46 -6.59 1.97
C THR A 67 -5.93 -6.22 1.80
N GLY A 68 -6.52 -5.52 2.77
CA GLY A 68 -7.87 -4.94 2.66
C GLY A 68 -7.99 -3.85 1.59
N PHE A 69 -6.88 -3.29 1.12
CA PHE A 69 -6.80 -2.33 0.01
C PHE A 69 -6.35 -2.96 -1.31
N GLY A 70 -6.38 -4.30 -1.41
CA GLY A 70 -6.05 -5.03 -2.63
C GLY A 70 -4.57 -5.29 -2.85
N LEU A 71 -3.71 -5.03 -1.86
CA LEU A 71 -2.30 -5.41 -1.90
C LEU A 71 -2.12 -6.89 -1.58
N THR A 72 -1.17 -7.53 -2.23
CA THR A 72 -0.70 -8.88 -1.90
C THR A 72 0.47 -8.83 -0.92
N ASP A 73 0.71 -9.94 -0.23
CA ASP A 73 1.83 -10.08 0.71
C ASP A 73 3.20 -9.82 0.06
N GLU A 74 3.33 -10.12 -1.24
CA GLU A 74 4.54 -9.93 -2.04
C GLU A 74 4.79 -8.47 -2.38
N GLU A 75 3.72 -7.67 -2.50
CA GLU A 75 3.79 -6.23 -2.77
C GLU A 75 4.12 -5.41 -1.52
N ILE A 76 3.96 -5.99 -0.33
CA ILE A 76 4.21 -5.34 0.96
C ILE A 76 5.61 -5.72 1.46
N ALA A 77 6.61 -4.92 1.08
CA ALA A 77 7.99 -5.13 1.52
C ALA A 77 8.39 -4.16 2.64
N VAL A 78 8.92 -4.69 3.74
CA VAL A 78 9.52 -3.87 4.81
C VAL A 78 10.89 -3.40 4.36
N VAL A 79 11.13 -2.09 4.44
CA VAL A 79 12.45 -1.51 4.19
C VAL A 79 13.35 -1.81 5.40
N PRO A 80 14.47 -2.53 5.22
CA PRO A 80 15.41 -2.80 6.31
C PRO A 80 15.93 -1.49 6.93
N LEU A 81 16.19 -1.48 8.24
CA LEU A 81 16.58 -0.28 8.97
C LEU A 81 17.79 0.45 8.36
N HIS A 82 18.78 -0.30 7.86
CA HIS A 82 19.99 0.25 7.23
C HIS A 82 19.76 0.82 5.82
N LYS A 83 18.62 0.54 5.19
CA LYS A 83 18.18 1.10 3.89
C LYS A 83 17.02 2.07 4.04
N ARG A 84 16.66 2.40 5.27
CA ARG A 84 15.52 3.26 5.56
C ARG A 84 15.79 4.67 5.03
N PRO A 85 14.83 5.28 4.32
CA PRO A 85 14.90 6.68 3.92
C PRO A 85 15.24 7.61 5.10
N LYS A 86 16.14 8.56 4.90
CA LYS A 86 16.64 9.44 5.98
C LYS A 86 15.54 10.32 6.57
N ILE A 87 14.52 10.63 5.78
CA ILE A 87 13.37 11.44 6.17
C ILE A 87 12.31 10.67 6.98
N ALA A 88 12.45 9.34 7.10
CA ALA A 88 11.47 8.51 7.78
C ALA A 88 11.59 8.63 9.32
N PRO A 89 10.48 8.90 10.05
CA PRO A 89 10.52 9.06 11.51
C PRO A 89 10.94 7.80 12.26
N LEU A 90 11.54 7.88 13.44
CA LEU A 90 11.85 6.70 14.26
C LEU A 90 10.60 6.11 14.94
N GLY A 91 10.72 4.89 15.49
CA GLY A 91 9.66 4.27 16.31
C GLY A 91 8.56 3.53 15.54
N GLY A 92 8.84 3.08 14.31
CA GLY A 92 7.89 2.35 13.49
C GLY A 92 8.52 1.70 12.27
N TYR A 93 7.67 1.15 11.41
CA TYR A 93 8.04 0.44 10.19
C TYR A 93 8.04 1.40 9.00
N VAL A 94 8.90 1.12 8.02
CA VAL A 94 8.74 1.67 6.67
C VAL A 94 8.47 0.50 5.76
N VAL A 95 7.37 0.56 5.04
CA VAL A 95 7.04 -0.40 4.00
C VAL A 95 7.00 0.30 2.65
N THR A 96 7.31 -0.43 1.58
CA THR A 96 7.00 0.02 0.23
C THR A 96 5.66 -0.56 -0.21
N ILE A 97 4.87 0.26 -0.90
CA ILE A 97 3.65 -0.17 -1.57
C ILE A 97 3.68 0.30 -3.03
N PRO A 98 3.05 -0.43 -3.96
CA PRO A 98 2.95 -0.02 -5.35
C PRO A 98 2.15 1.27 -5.49
N LEU A 99 2.58 2.10 -6.43
CA LEU A 99 1.80 3.22 -6.90
C LEU A 99 0.80 2.74 -7.98
N PRO A 100 -0.36 3.38 -8.08
CA PRO A 100 -1.26 3.14 -9.19
C PRO A 100 -0.53 3.44 -10.51
N GLN A 101 -0.67 2.54 -11.49
CA GLN A 101 -0.17 2.82 -12.83
C GLN A 101 -1.00 3.97 -13.41
N ALA A 102 -0.32 4.95 -13.99
CA ALA A 102 -1.01 5.95 -14.79
C ALA A 102 -1.64 5.23 -15.99
N GLU A 103 -2.97 5.31 -16.11
CA GLU A 103 -3.69 4.86 -17.31
C GLU A 103 -3.24 5.62 -18.55
#